data_AF-A0A3D8R6Q0-F1
#
_entry.id   AF-A0A3D8R6Q0-F1
#
_cell.length_a   1.000
_cell.length_b   1.000
_cell.length_c   1.000
_cell.angle_alpha   90.00
_cell.angle_beta   90.00
_cell.angle_gamma   90.00
#
_symmetry.space_group_name_H-M   'P 1'
#
loop_
_entity.id
_entity.type
_entity.pdbx_description
1 polymer ?
#
loop_
_entity_poly.entity_id
_entity_poly.type
_entity_poly.pdbx_seq_one_letter_code
_entity_poly.pdbx_strand_id
1 'polypeptide(L)'
;MSNQRQKSINLLRGWPNTGLLPASQLACAAQTALTTPSIYTPGLQYGPDPGYQPLREEISKWLSDSYTPSLSSSPPASLTTAENICITGGASQNLACVLQVFSDPIYTKNVWIVAPCYFLACRIFADSGFAGKLRAVPEDEGGIDLQFLEKCLDEVVVDENEAVGAFNLSIWLV
;
A
#
# COMPACT_ATOMS: atom_id res chain seq x y z
N MET A 1 3.75 48.44 -14.65
CA MET A 1 2.48 47.88 -14.13
C MET A 1 2.81 46.57 -13.44
N SER A 2 2.79 46.54 -12.10
CA SER A 2 3.13 45.35 -11.32
C SER A 2 2.05 44.29 -11.53
N ASN A 3 2.43 43.14 -12.10
CA ASN A 3 1.56 41.99 -12.26
C ASN A 3 1.28 41.39 -10.86
N GLN A 4 0.29 41.93 -10.15
CA GLN A 4 -0.18 41.35 -8.89
C GLN A 4 -0.83 40.01 -9.22
N ARG A 5 -0.15 38.90 -8.91
CA ARG A 5 -0.74 37.56 -9.00
C ARG A 5 -2.03 37.55 -8.17
N GLN A 6 -3.17 37.36 -8.85
CA GLN A 6 -4.45 37.16 -8.20
C GLN A 6 -4.32 36.06 -7.14
N LYS A 7 -4.81 36.33 -5.93
CA LYS A 7 -4.87 35.33 -4.86
C LYS A 7 -5.88 34.25 -5.29
N SER A 8 -5.38 33.12 -5.75
CA SER A 8 -6.17 31.94 -6.10
C SER A 8 -6.22 30.96 -4.93
N ILE A 9 -7.40 30.45 -4.60
CA ILE A 9 -7.55 29.31 -3.68
C ILE A 9 -7.34 28.03 -4.50
N ASN A 10 -6.37 27.21 -4.11
CA ASN A 10 -6.07 25.93 -4.77
C ASN A 10 -6.44 24.76 -3.84
N LEU A 11 -7.49 24.03 -4.21
CA LEU A 11 -7.99 22.85 -3.48
C LEU A 11 -7.54 21.52 -4.10
N LEU A 12 -6.65 21.54 -5.10
CA LEU A 12 -6.20 20.35 -5.84
C LEU A 12 -4.94 19.70 -5.26
N ARG A 13 -4.40 20.23 -4.16
CA ARG A 13 -3.15 19.73 -3.55
C ARG A 13 -3.44 18.78 -2.40
N GLY A 14 -2.96 17.54 -2.51
CA GLY A 14 -3.00 16.53 -1.45
C GLY A 14 -1.74 16.51 -0.56
N TRP A 15 -1.05 17.64 -0.39
CA TRP A 15 0.15 17.72 0.46
C TRP A 15 -0.22 18.17 1.87
N PRO A 16 0.55 17.75 2.90
CA PRO A 16 0.36 18.27 4.24
C PRO A 16 0.62 19.79 4.28
N ASN A 17 -0.04 20.46 5.23
CA ASN A 17 0.22 21.87 5.50
C ASN A 17 1.69 22.06 5.92
N THR A 18 2.38 23.06 5.36
CA THR A 18 3.79 23.34 5.65
C THR A 18 4.04 23.66 7.12
N GLY A 19 3.05 24.18 7.84
CA GLY A 19 3.14 24.44 9.28
C GLY A 19 3.16 23.18 10.15
N LEU A 20 2.78 22.02 9.59
CA LEU A 20 2.84 20.72 10.27
C LEU A 20 4.16 19.98 10.02
N LEU A 21 5.05 20.53 9.18
CA LEU A 21 6.32 19.89 8.87
C LEU A 21 7.31 20.06 10.04
N PRO A 22 7.81 18.96 10.64
CA PRO A 22 8.63 19.03 11.86
C PRO A 22 10.10 19.32 11.56
N ALA A 23 10.38 20.41 10.83
CA ALA A 23 11.72 20.72 10.31
C ALA A 23 12.80 20.80 11.40
N SER A 24 12.50 21.44 12.55
CA SER A 24 13.42 21.54 13.68
C SER A 24 13.75 20.18 14.32
N GLN A 25 12.72 19.33 14.48
CA GLN A 25 12.88 18.00 15.06
C GLN A 25 13.69 17.10 14.13
N LEU A 26 13.42 17.16 12.82
CA LEU A 26 14.18 16.41 11.82
C LEU A 26 15.65 16.87 11.77
N ALA A 27 15.91 18.18 11.84
CA ALA A 27 17.28 18.70 11.89
C ALA A 27 18.03 18.22 13.14
N CYS A 28 17.39 18.25 14.31
CA CYS A 28 17.97 17.72 15.54
C CYS A 28 18.26 16.22 15.46
N ALA A 29 17.30 15.43 14.95
CA ALA A 29 17.46 13.98 14.79
C ALA A 29 18.60 13.64 13.81
N ALA A 30 18.68 14.37 12.68
CA ALA A 30 19.75 14.20 11.71
C ALA A 30 21.13 14.53 12.31
N GLN A 31 21.23 15.60 13.10
CA GLN A 31 22.46 15.95 13.81
C GLN A 31 22.89 14.83 14.76
N THR A 32 21.97 14.33 15.59
CA THR A 32 22.25 13.20 16.49
C THR A 32 22.70 11.97 15.72
N ALA A 33 21.99 11.60 14.64
CA ALA A 33 22.32 10.43 13.83
C ALA A 33 23.71 10.55 13.20
N LEU A 34 24.06 11.72 12.67
CA LEU A 34 25.32 11.97 11.96
C LEU A 34 26.52 12.25 12.88
N THR A 35 26.30 12.55 14.17
CA THR A 35 27.40 12.79 15.13
C THR A 35 27.62 11.67 16.13
N THR A 36 26.74 10.67 16.16
CA THR A 36 26.85 9.52 17.07
C THR A 36 27.47 8.32 16.35
N PRO A 37 28.71 7.90 16.67
CA PRO A 37 29.40 6.83 15.94
C PRO A 37 28.65 5.50 15.89
N SER A 38 27.93 5.14 16.96
CA SER A 38 27.12 3.92 17.01
C SER A 38 25.90 3.96 16.09
N ILE A 39 25.50 5.15 15.59
CA ILE A 39 24.37 5.33 14.66
C ILE A 39 24.89 5.51 13.24
N TYR A 40 25.79 6.48 12.99
CA TYR A 40 26.22 6.76 11.62
C TYR A 40 27.08 5.64 11.03
N THR A 41 27.89 4.94 11.84
CA THR A 41 28.79 3.89 11.29
C THR A 41 27.99 2.78 10.61
N PRO A 42 27.00 2.14 11.27
CA PRO A 42 26.13 1.19 10.58
C PRO A 42 25.14 1.88 9.62
N GLY A 43 24.70 3.11 9.89
CA GLY A 43 23.75 3.84 9.04
C GLY A 43 24.31 4.27 7.68
N LEU A 44 25.64 4.36 7.54
CA LEU A 44 26.33 4.67 6.28
C LEU A 44 26.83 3.41 5.54
N GLN A 45 26.49 2.23 6.03
CA GLN A 45 26.79 0.94 5.41
C GLN A 45 25.52 0.34 4.77
N TYR A 46 25.66 -0.85 4.19
CA TYR A 46 24.48 -1.62 3.78
C TYR A 46 23.62 -1.97 4.99
N GLY A 47 22.32 -1.72 4.87
CA GLY A 47 21.33 -2.05 5.89
C GLY A 47 20.81 -3.48 5.75
N PRO A 48 20.16 -4.03 6.80
CA PRO A 48 19.43 -5.29 6.72
C PRO A 48 18.23 -5.20 5.75
N ASP A 49 17.88 -6.31 5.09
CA ASP A 49 16.75 -6.37 4.14
C ASP A 49 15.42 -5.88 4.74
N PRO A 50 15.04 -6.20 5.99
CA PRO A 50 13.81 -5.69 6.59
C PRO A 50 13.87 -4.20 6.97
N GLY A 51 15.06 -3.59 6.97
CA GLY A 51 15.30 -2.22 7.41
C GLY A 51 15.93 -2.11 8.80
N TYR A 52 16.14 -0.87 9.24
CA TYR A 52 16.82 -0.54 10.50
C TYR A 52 16.01 -1.01 11.72
N GLN A 53 16.57 -1.94 12.50
CA GLN A 53 15.87 -2.62 13.60
C GLN A 53 15.26 -1.66 14.64
N PRO A 54 15.97 -0.66 15.19
CA PRO A 54 15.38 0.26 16.17
C PRO A 54 14.19 1.05 15.63
N LEU A 55 14.16 1.38 14.34
CA LEU A 55 13.01 2.03 13.71
C LEU A 55 11.80 1.10 13.68
N ARG A 56 12.01 -0.19 13.35
CA ARG A 56 10.93 -1.19 13.32
C ARG A 56 10.32 -1.40 14.71
N GLU A 57 11.15 -1.40 15.75
CA GLU A 57 10.72 -1.51 17.15
C GLU A 57 9.89 -0.29 17.59
N GLU A 58 10.31 0.94 17.24
CA GLU A 58 9.53 2.14 17.56
C GLU A 58 8.21 2.23 16.78
N ILE A 59 8.18 1.80 15.51
CA ILE A 59 6.93 1.71 14.73
C ILE A 59 6.01 0.66 15.35
N SER A 60 6.54 -0.51 15.71
CA SER A 60 5.83 -1.58 16.40
C SER A 60 5.12 -1.05 17.65
N LYS A 61 5.87 -0.38 18.52
CA LYS A 61 5.34 0.27 19.73
C LYS A 61 4.28 1.32 19.42
N TRP A 62 4.54 2.22 18.47
CA TRP A 62 3.58 3.26 18.09
C TRP A 62 2.27 2.67 17.55
N LEU A 63 2.33 1.62 16.73
CA LEU A 63 1.16 0.92 16.21
C LEU A 63 0.37 0.26 17.33
N SER A 64 1.06 -0.41 18.27
CA SER A 64 0.42 -0.98 19.45
C SER A 64 -0.30 0.11 20.27
N ASP A 65 0.37 1.21 20.58
CA ASP A 65 -0.22 2.28 21.40
C ASP A 65 -1.41 2.97 20.70
N SER A 66 -1.34 3.15 19.38
CA SER A 66 -2.34 3.90 18.61
C SER A 66 -3.59 3.08 18.27
N TYR A 67 -3.44 1.78 18.00
CA TYR A 67 -4.54 0.95 17.46
C TYR A 67 -5.09 -0.07 18.46
N THR A 68 -4.33 -0.46 19.50
CA THR A 68 -4.82 -1.41 20.53
C THR A 68 -6.06 -0.92 21.29
N PRO A 69 -6.20 0.37 21.68
CA PRO A 69 -7.39 0.83 22.42
C PRO A 69 -8.70 0.73 21.63
N SER A 70 -8.62 0.64 20.30
CA SER A 70 -9.79 0.65 19.40
C SER A 70 -10.30 -0.73 19.00
N LEU A 71 -9.54 -1.78 19.30
CA LEU A 71 -9.92 -3.15 18.98
C LEU A 71 -10.67 -3.74 20.19
N SER A 72 -11.95 -4.07 20.01
CA SER A 72 -12.79 -4.71 21.05
C SER A 72 -12.31 -6.11 21.45
N SER A 73 -11.35 -6.65 20.70
CA SER A 73 -10.58 -7.85 20.99
C SER A 73 -9.11 -7.44 20.98
N SER A 74 -8.36 -7.79 22.03
CA SER A 74 -6.91 -7.54 22.07
C SER A 74 -6.31 -8.04 20.75
N PRO A 75 -5.62 -7.18 19.95
CA PRO A 75 -4.92 -7.66 18.77
C PRO A 75 -4.00 -8.79 19.23
N PRO A 76 -3.91 -9.91 18.49
CA PRO A 76 -2.91 -10.90 18.78
C PRO A 76 -1.56 -10.17 18.85
N ALA A 77 -0.86 -10.26 19.98
CA ALA A 77 0.42 -9.58 20.20
C ALA A 77 1.43 -9.80 19.06
N SER A 78 1.21 -10.86 18.28
CA SER A 78 1.90 -11.20 17.04
C SER A 78 1.77 -10.17 15.92
N LEU A 79 0.69 -9.39 15.76
CA LEU A 79 0.47 -8.58 14.55
C LEU A 79 1.28 -7.27 14.50
N THR A 80 1.81 -6.81 15.64
CA THR A 80 2.53 -5.54 15.73
C THR A 80 3.98 -5.71 16.12
N THR A 81 4.57 -6.91 16.07
CA THR A 81 5.99 -7.08 16.43
C THR A 81 6.91 -6.54 15.34
N ALA A 82 8.15 -6.19 15.70
CA ALA A 82 9.13 -5.67 14.75
C ALA A 82 9.39 -6.66 13.61
N GLU A 83 9.32 -7.96 13.86
CA GLU A 83 9.51 -9.04 12.88
C GLU A 83 8.52 -8.96 11.71
N ASN A 84 7.33 -8.42 11.95
CA ASN A 84 6.27 -8.27 10.94
C ASN A 84 6.29 -6.90 10.22
N ILE A 85 7.28 -6.06 10.51
CA ILE A 85 7.44 -4.74 9.88
C ILE A 85 8.62 -4.79 8.92
N CYS A 86 8.45 -4.29 7.70
CA CYS A 86 9.54 -4.07 6.74
C CYS A 86 9.53 -2.60 6.30
N ILE A 87 10.70 -1.95 6.29
CA ILE A 87 10.85 -0.58 5.81
C ILE A 87 10.96 -0.59 4.30
N THR A 88 10.14 0.23 3.65
CA THR A 88 10.11 0.36 2.19
C THR A 88 10.40 1.81 1.77
N GLY A 89 10.76 2.02 0.51
CA GLY A 89 10.88 3.32 -0.14
C GLY A 89 9.54 4.02 -0.39
N GLY A 90 8.60 3.89 0.55
CA GLY A 90 7.25 4.42 0.50
C GLY A 90 6.20 3.41 0.03
N ALA A 91 4.93 3.75 0.30
CA ALA A 91 3.79 2.90 -0.02
C ALA A 91 3.71 2.51 -1.51
N SER A 92 4.13 3.40 -2.41
CA SER A 92 4.19 3.14 -3.86
C SER A 92 5.17 2.03 -4.21
N GLN A 93 6.39 2.04 -3.64
CA GLN A 93 7.34 0.95 -3.87
C GLN A 93 6.79 -0.35 -3.28
N ASN A 94 6.21 -0.30 -2.08
CA ASN A 94 5.68 -1.50 -1.44
C ASN A 94 4.53 -2.13 -2.23
N LEU A 95 3.64 -1.33 -2.83
CA LEU A 95 2.58 -1.86 -3.70
C LEU A 95 3.17 -2.65 -4.89
N ALA A 96 4.26 -2.17 -5.48
CA ALA A 96 4.96 -2.91 -6.53
C ALA A 96 5.56 -4.23 -6.01
N CYS A 97 6.18 -4.22 -4.82
CA CYS A 97 6.70 -5.44 -4.19
C CYS A 97 5.60 -6.48 -3.93
N VAL A 98 4.43 -6.04 -3.41
CA VAL A 98 3.28 -6.93 -3.18
C VAL A 98 2.84 -7.59 -4.48
N LEU A 99 2.74 -6.83 -5.57
CA LEU A 99 2.36 -7.39 -6.87
C LEU A 99 3.40 -8.39 -7.39
N GLN A 100 4.69 -8.11 -7.24
CA GLN A 100 5.75 -9.01 -7.69
C GLN A 100 5.75 -10.35 -6.93
N VAL A 101 5.34 -10.36 -5.66
CA VAL A 101 5.36 -11.57 -4.82
C VAL A 101 4.05 -12.36 -4.93
N PHE A 102 2.91 -11.68 -4.99
CA PHE A 102 1.59 -12.31 -4.82
C PHE A 102 0.73 -12.32 -6.07
N SER A 103 1.27 -11.91 -7.22
CA SER A 103 0.53 -11.95 -8.48
C SER A 103 1.40 -12.37 -9.64
N ASP A 104 0.76 -12.90 -10.68
CA ASP A 104 1.39 -13.21 -11.94
C ASP A 104 0.53 -12.57 -13.05
N PRO A 105 1.08 -11.68 -13.89
CA PRO A 105 0.31 -10.97 -14.91
C PRO A 105 -0.26 -11.88 -16.00
N ILE A 106 0.13 -13.14 -16.10
CA ILE A 106 -0.46 -14.16 -16.98
C ILE A 106 -1.60 -14.89 -16.26
N TYR A 107 -1.35 -15.32 -15.03
CA TYR A 107 -2.32 -16.09 -14.24
C TYR A 107 -3.42 -15.23 -13.65
N THR A 108 -3.07 -14.17 -12.93
CA THR A 108 -4.00 -13.26 -12.26
C THR A 108 -4.88 -12.54 -13.29
N LYS A 109 -6.20 -12.75 -13.20
CA LYS A 109 -7.18 -12.26 -14.18
C LYS A 109 -7.69 -10.87 -13.86
N ASN A 110 -7.99 -10.62 -12.59
CA ASN A 110 -8.62 -9.40 -12.13
C ASN A 110 -7.91 -8.87 -10.89
N VAL A 111 -7.87 -7.53 -10.77
CA VAL A 111 -7.46 -6.82 -9.56
C VAL A 111 -8.62 -5.91 -9.17
N TRP A 112 -9.26 -6.22 -8.05
CA TRP A 112 -10.39 -5.45 -7.52
C TRP A 112 -9.87 -4.25 -6.74
N ILE A 113 -10.36 -3.06 -7.08
CA ILE A 113 -9.96 -1.80 -6.44
C ILE A 113 -11.20 -0.94 -6.18
N VAL A 114 -11.27 -0.35 -4.99
CA VAL A 114 -12.34 0.61 -4.63
C VAL A 114 -12.30 1.82 -5.58
N ALA A 115 -13.45 2.31 -6.03
CA ALA A 115 -13.56 3.48 -6.89
C ALA A 115 -14.46 4.56 -6.25
N PRO A 116 -14.00 5.83 -6.16
CA PRO A 116 -12.73 6.36 -6.67
C PRO A 116 -11.50 5.85 -5.90
N CYS A 117 -10.37 5.67 -6.59
CA CYS A 117 -9.15 5.13 -6.00
C CYS A 117 -8.03 6.17 -5.90
N TYR A 118 -6.98 5.85 -5.13
CA TYR A 118 -5.73 6.61 -5.13
C TYR A 118 -5.05 6.50 -6.50
N PHE A 119 -5.21 7.52 -7.35
CA PHE A 119 -4.82 7.47 -8.76
C PHE A 119 -3.35 7.14 -9.02
N LEU A 120 -2.44 7.43 -8.08
CA LEU A 120 -1.02 7.07 -8.19
C LEU A 120 -0.79 5.55 -8.16
N ALA A 121 -1.72 4.78 -7.58
CA ALA A 121 -1.69 3.32 -7.61
C ALA A 121 -1.98 2.75 -9.02
N CYS A 122 -2.84 3.41 -9.82
CA CYS A 122 -3.26 2.90 -11.13
C CYS A 122 -2.06 2.62 -12.06
N ARG A 123 -1.06 3.51 -12.04
CA ARG A 123 0.12 3.34 -12.89
C ARG A 123 0.98 2.16 -12.44
N ILE A 124 1.08 1.93 -11.13
CA ILE A 124 1.83 0.81 -10.55
C ILE A 124 1.21 -0.52 -10.99
N PHE A 125 -0.11 -0.66 -10.98
CA PHE A 125 -0.78 -1.84 -11.50
C PHE A 125 -0.53 -2.04 -13.00
N ALA A 126 -0.63 -0.97 -13.80
CA ALA A 126 -0.42 -1.04 -15.23
C ALA A 126 1.03 -1.48 -15.57
N ASP A 127 2.02 -0.89 -14.92
CA ASP A 127 3.43 -1.24 -15.12
C ASP A 127 3.75 -2.67 -14.64
N SER A 128 2.98 -3.22 -13.69
CA SER A 128 3.03 -4.64 -13.27
C SER A 128 2.26 -5.60 -14.19
N GLY A 129 1.77 -5.14 -15.35
CA GLY A 129 1.09 -5.99 -16.34
C GLY A 129 -0.42 -6.16 -16.12
N PHE A 130 -1.03 -5.35 -15.24
CA PHE A 130 -2.47 -5.39 -14.95
C PHE A 130 -3.29 -4.33 -15.70
N ALA A 131 -2.74 -3.73 -16.76
CA ALA A 131 -3.51 -2.87 -17.64
C ALA A 131 -4.73 -3.63 -18.20
N GLY A 132 -5.93 -3.04 -18.08
CA GLY A 132 -7.19 -3.68 -18.49
C GLY A 132 -7.72 -4.76 -17.53
N LYS A 133 -6.98 -5.11 -16.47
CA LYS A 133 -7.36 -6.12 -15.46
C LYS A 133 -7.90 -5.52 -14.17
N LEU A 134 -7.85 -4.19 -14.02
CA LEU A 134 -8.48 -3.50 -12.90
C LEU A 134 -10.01 -3.60 -12.99
N ARG A 135 -10.65 -3.89 -11.86
CA ARG A 135 -12.10 -3.93 -11.70
C ARG A 135 -12.49 -3.01 -10.55
N ALA A 136 -13.44 -2.12 -10.81
CA ALA A 136 -13.89 -1.15 -9.84
C ALA A 136 -14.92 -1.78 -8.88
N VAL A 137 -14.74 -1.54 -7.59
CA VAL A 137 -15.75 -1.79 -6.55
C VAL A 137 -16.25 -0.44 -6.05
N PRO A 138 -17.56 -0.17 -6.06
CA PRO A 138 -18.09 1.08 -5.53
C PRO A 138 -17.78 1.28 -4.04
N GLU A 139 -17.69 2.54 -3.63
CA GLU A 139 -17.66 2.96 -2.23
C GLU A 139 -18.90 3.82 -1.94
N ASP A 140 -19.49 3.65 -0.76
CA ASP A 140 -20.54 4.53 -0.22
C ASP A 140 -20.12 5.14 1.12
N GLU A 141 -21.05 5.80 1.83
CA GLU A 141 -20.77 6.43 3.12
C GLU A 141 -20.28 5.43 4.20
N GLY A 142 -20.58 4.14 4.03
CA GLY A 142 -20.14 3.04 4.89
C GLY A 142 -18.85 2.37 4.43
N GLY A 143 -18.24 2.81 3.33
CA GLY A 143 -17.03 2.25 2.76
C GLY A 143 -17.29 1.33 1.56
N ILE A 144 -16.47 0.29 1.41
CA ILE A 144 -16.51 -0.60 0.26
C ILE A 144 -17.84 -1.38 0.17
N ASP A 145 -18.45 -1.43 -1.03
CA ASP A 145 -19.62 -2.27 -1.30
C ASP A 145 -19.22 -3.75 -1.40
N LEU A 146 -19.27 -4.45 -0.26
CA LEU A 146 -18.91 -5.86 -0.16
C LEU A 146 -19.90 -6.79 -0.88
N GLN A 147 -21.19 -6.43 -0.97
CA GLN A 147 -22.19 -7.26 -1.65
C GLN A 147 -21.97 -7.23 -3.16
N PHE A 148 -21.64 -6.04 -3.70
CA PHE A 148 -21.24 -5.91 -5.09
C PHE A 148 -19.97 -6.71 -5.39
N LEU A 149 -18.97 -6.62 -4.52
CA LEU A 149 -17.71 -7.38 -4.68
C LEU A 149 -17.96 -8.89 -4.65
N GLU A 150 -18.75 -9.39 -3.70
CA GLU A 150 -19.09 -10.81 -3.58
C GLU A 150 -19.74 -11.34 -4.87
N LYS A 151 -20.78 -10.65 -5.36
CA LYS A 151 -21.45 -11.02 -6.62
C LYS A 151 -20.48 -11.08 -7.80
N CYS A 152 -19.58 -10.09 -7.89
CA CYS A 152 -18.60 -10.03 -8.95
C CYS A 152 -17.56 -11.17 -8.89
N LEU A 153 -17.19 -11.60 -7.68
CA LEU A 153 -16.28 -12.74 -7.50
C LEU A 153 -16.95 -14.06 -7.91
N ASP A 154 -18.22 -14.25 -7.56
CA ASP A 154 -18.99 -15.43 -7.94
C ASP A 154 -19.12 -15.57 -9.47
N GLU A 155 -19.39 -14.46 -10.17
CA GLU A 155 -19.48 -14.45 -11.64
C GLU A 155 -18.17 -14.91 -12.32
N VAL A 156 -17.01 -14.52 -11.78
CA VAL A 156 -15.71 -14.96 -12.30
C VAL A 156 -15.48 -16.46 -12.09
N VAL A 157 -15.89 -16.99 -10.93
CA VAL A 157 -15.73 -18.43 -10.62
C VAL A 157 -16.61 -19.29 -11.55
N VAL A 158 -17.81 -18.81 -11.88
CA VAL A 158 -18.69 -19.51 -12.84
C VAL A 158 -18.05 -19.57 -14.22
N ASP A 159 -17.55 -18.45 -14.75
CA ASP A 159 -16.89 -18.37 -16.07
C ASP A 159 -15.66 -19.30 -16.15
N GLU A 160 -14.85 -19.38 -15.07
CA GLU A 160 -13.71 -20.31 -15.02
C GLU A 160 -14.15 -21.79 -15.05
N ASN A 161 -15.21 -22.15 -14.32
CA ASN A 161 -15.72 -23.52 -14.32
C ASN A 161 -16.32 -23.92 -15.67
N GLU A 162 -17.01 -22.99 -16.34
CA GLU A 162 -17.52 -23.21 -17.70
C GLU A 162 -16.38 -23.35 -18.72
N ALA A 163 -15.34 -22.51 -18.62
CA ALA A 163 -14.15 -22.60 -19.48
C ALA A 163 -13.37 -23.92 -19.27
N VAL A 164 -13.20 -24.37 -18.03
CA VAL A 164 -12.57 -25.66 -17.71
C VAL A 164 -13.45 -26.82 -18.19
N GLY A 165 -14.77 -26.74 -18.02
CA GLY A 165 -15.73 -27.71 -18.54
C GLY A 165 -15.65 -27.84 -20.07
N ALA A 166 -15.61 -26.71 -20.78
CA ALA A 166 -15.47 -26.66 -22.24
C ALA A 166 -14.11 -27.21 -22.71
N PHE A 167 -13.02 -26.85 -22.01
CA PHE A 167 -11.68 -27.37 -22.31
C PHE A 167 -11.60 -28.90 -22.11
N ASN A 168 -12.15 -29.42 -21.00
CA ASN A 168 -12.17 -30.86 -20.75
C ASN A 168 -13.01 -31.62 -21.78
N LEU A 169 -14.16 -31.08 -22.22
CA LEU A 169 -14.95 -31.69 -23.30
C LEU A 169 -14.21 -31.73 -24.63
N SER A 170 -13.36 -30.74 -24.92
CA SER A 170 -12.56 -30.70 -26.15
C SER A 170 -11.40 -31.71 -26.18
N ILE A 171 -10.91 -32.17 -25.02
CA ILE A 171 -9.86 -33.21 -24.91
C ILE A 171 -10.38 -34.61 -25.28
N TRP A 172 -11.68 -34.87 -25.14
CA TRP A 172 -12.30 -36.17 -25.46
C TRP A 172 -12.87 -36.25 -26.89
N LEU A 173 -12.69 -35.20 -27.69
CA LEU A 173 -13.21 -35.10 -29.07
C LEU A 173 -12.11 -35.24 -30.15
N VAL A 174 -10.94 -35.78 -29.80
CA VAL A 174 -9.88 -36.21 -30.74
C VAL A 174 -9.70 -37.72 -30.68
#